data_AF-A0A9D5TUW4-F1
#
_entry.id   AF-A0A9D5TUW4-F1
#
_cell.length_a   1.000
_cell.length_b   1.000
_cell.length_c   1.000
_cell.angle_alpha   90.00
_cell.angle_beta   90.00
_cell.angle_gamma   90.00
#
_symmetry.space_group_name_H-M   'P 1'
#
loop_
_entity.id
_entity.type
_entity.pdbx_description
1 polymer ?
#
loop_
_entity_poly.entity_id
_entity_poly.type
_entity_poly.pdbx_seq_one_letter_code
_entity_poly.pdbx_strand_id
1 'polypeptide(L)' 'MYQLLDSIGHPEDVKKLNIKELSALAEEIRSFLIETVSKTGGHLASNLGVVEL' A
#
# COMPACT_ATOMS: atom_id res chain seq x y z
N MET A 1 5.48 5.02 -10.01
CA MET A 1 6.47 4.06 -9.47
C MET A 1 6.57 4.36 -7.99
N TYR A 2 6.27 3.39 -7.14
CA TYR A 2 6.04 3.56 -5.71
C TYR A 2 7.33 3.24 -4.96
N GLN A 3 8.01 4.25 -4.42
CA GLN A 3 9.42 4.09 -4.00
C GLN A 3 9.58 3.10 -2.85
N LEU A 4 8.68 3.14 -1.87
CA LEU A 4 8.73 2.24 -0.71
C LEU A 4 8.08 0.90 -1.04
N LEU A 5 6.92 0.91 -1.68
CA LEU A 5 6.22 -0.32 -2.06
C LEU A 5 7.04 -1.19 -3.01
N ASP A 6 7.71 -0.60 -4.01
CA ASP A 6 8.56 -1.32 -4.96
C ASP A 6 9.85 -1.85 -4.30
N SER A 7 10.24 -1.30 -3.13
CA SER A 7 11.43 -1.72 -2.38
C SER A 7 11.19 -2.90 -1.42
N ILE A 8 9.93 -3.28 -1.19
CA ILE A 8 9.57 -4.34 -0.24
C ILE A 8 9.46 -5.67 -0.97
N GLY A 9 10.41 -6.58 -0.69
CA GLY A 9 10.40 -7.94 -1.22
C GLY A 9 9.80 -8.97 -0.27
N HIS A 10 9.88 -8.72 1.04
CA HIS A 10 9.41 -9.61 2.08
C HIS A 10 8.71 -8.87 3.24
N PRO A 11 7.80 -9.52 3.99
CA PRO A 11 7.12 -8.90 5.14
C PRO A 11 8.05 -8.36 6.22
N GLU A 12 9.27 -8.90 6.31
CA GLU A 12 10.29 -8.44 7.26
C GLU A 12 10.85 -7.06 6.90
N ASP A 13 10.76 -6.63 5.65
CA ASP A 13 11.24 -5.31 5.21
C ASP A 13 10.37 -4.19 5.77
N VAL A 14 9.06 -4.44 5.90
CA VAL A 14 8.12 -3.51 6.55
C VAL A 14 8.53 -3.22 8.00
N LYS A 15 9.03 -4.24 8.72
CA LYS A 15 9.46 -4.10 10.12
C LYS A 15 10.70 -3.22 10.29
N LYS A 16 11.46 -2.98 9.22
CA LYS A 16 12.67 -2.13 9.23
C LYS A 16 12.33 -0.64 9.04
N LEU A 17 11.10 -0.33 8.62
CA LEU A 17 10.66 1.03 8.37
C LEU A 17 10.35 1.77 9.68
N ASN A 18 10.69 3.05 9.71
CA ASN A 18 10.28 3.93 10.79
C ASN A 18 8.81 4.38 10.61
N ILE A 19 8.23 5.01 11.64
CA ILE A 19 6.81 5.43 11.65
C ILE A 19 6.43 6.31 10.44
N LYS A 20 7.33 7.21 10.01
CA LYS A 20 7.06 8.09 8.85
C LYS A 20 7.06 7.29 7.55
N GLU A 21 7.99 6.36 7.41
CA GLU A 21 8.07 5.46 6.26
C GLU A 21 6.87 4.50 6.20
N LEU A 22 6.40 3.99 7.34
CA LEU A 22 5.18 3.20 7.43
C LEU A 22 3.96 3.99 6.96
N SER A 23 3.84 5.24 7.39
CA SER A 23 2.77 6.13 6.92
C SER A 23 2.87 6.38 5.41
N ALA A 24 4.07 6.62 4.88
CA ALA A 24 4.28 6.84 3.45
C ALA A 24 3.98 5.57 2.63
N LEU A 25 4.37 4.40 3.12
CA LEU A 25 4.07 3.11 2.51
C LEU A 25 2.55 2.87 2.42
N ALA A 26 1.80 3.19 3.48
CA ALA A 26 0.34 3.08 3.49
C ALA A 26 -0.30 3.96 2.39
N GLU A 27 0.18 5.20 2.22
CA GLU A 27 -0.27 6.09 1.16
C GLU A 27 0.04 5.55 -0.24
N GLU A 28 1.22 4.96 -0.45
CA GLU A 28 1.60 4.33 -1.71
C GLU A 28 0.73 3.11 -2.03
N ILE A 29 0.47 2.24 -1.04
CA ILE A 29 -0.43 1.09 -1.18
C ILE A 29 -1.84 1.55 -1.57
N ARG A 30 -2.37 2.57 -0.89
CA ARG A 30 -3.72 3.09 -1.20
C ARG A 30 -3.78 3.60 -2.64
N SER A 31 -2.78 4.35 -3.06
CA SER A 31 -2.67 4.88 -4.42
C SER A 31 -2.57 3.77 -5.46
N PHE A 32 -1.77 2.73 -5.20
CA PHE A 32 -1.67 1.54 -6.05
C PHE A 32 -2.99 0.79 -6.19
N LEU A 33 -3.70 0.58 -5.08
CA LEU A 33 -5.00 -0.09 -5.09
C LEU A 33 -6.04 0.71 -5.88
N ILE A 34 -6.11 2.03 -5.68
CA ILE A 34 -7.01 2.91 -6.43
C ILE A 34 -6.70 2.83 -7.92
N GLU A 35 -5.43 2.97 -8.32
CA GLU A 35 -5.04 2.92 -9.73
C GLU A 35 -5.35 1.56 -10.37
N THR A 36 -5.03 0.46 -9.67
CA THR A 36 -5.17 -0.90 -10.19
C THR A 36 -6.63 -1.32 -10.30
N VAL A 37 -7.44 -0.99 -9.30
CA VAL A 37 -8.84 -1.44 -9.26
C VAL A 37 -9.76 -0.48 -10.03
N SER A 38 -9.42 0.82 -10.13
CA SER A 38 -10.13 1.75 -11.02
C SER A 38 -10.08 1.31 -12.49
N LYS A 39 -9.06 0.56 -12.90
CA LYS A 39 -8.92 0.05 -14.27
C LYS A 39 -9.69 -1.25 -14.51
N THR A 40 -10.08 -1.99 -13.46
CA THR A 40 -10.67 -3.34 -13.57
C THR A 40 -12.13 -3.43 -13.12
N GLY A 41 -12.72 -2.36 -12.55
CA GLY A 41 -14.15 -2.29 -12.27
C GLY A 41 -14.67 -3.28 -11.20
N GLY A 42 -13.79 -3.83 -10.37
CA GLY A 42 -14.12 -4.76 -9.28
C GLY A 42 -14.36 -4.08 -7.93
N HIS A 43 -15.08 -4.74 -7.02
CA HIS A 43 -15.54 -4.22 -5.71
C HIS A 43 -14.41 -3.61 -4.84
N LEU A 44 -14.22 -2.30 -4.97
CA LEU A 44 -13.26 -1.44 -4.26
C LEU A 44 -13.66 -1.15 -2.79
N ALA A 45 -14.67 -1.82 -2.22
CA ALA A 45 -15.21 -1.45 -0.91
C ALA A 45 -14.64 -2.27 0.26
N SER A 46 -14.05 -3.45 0.02
CA SER A 46 -13.74 -4.39 1.12
C SER A 46 -12.34 -4.25 1.72
N ASN A 47 -11.36 -3.72 0.98
CA ASN A 47 -9.94 -3.76 1.41
C ASN A 47 -9.37 -2.38 1.80
N LEU A 48 -10.10 -1.28 1.60
CA LEU A 48 -9.56 0.05 1.86
C LEU A 48 -9.43 0.39 3.35
N GLY A 49 -10.20 -0.27 4.23
CA GLY A 49 -10.15 -0.04 5.68
C GLY A 49 -9.14 -0.91 6.44
N VAL A 50 -8.34 -1.73 5.75
CA VAL A 50 -7.33 -2.61 6.35
C VAL A 50 -5.91 -2.03 6.21
N VAL A 51 -5.73 -1.02 5.36
CA VAL A 51 -4.40 -0.44 5.08
C VAL A 51 -3.84 0.28 6.32
N GLU A 52 -4.71 0.73 7.24
CA GLU A 52 -4.35 1.43 8.47
C GLU A 52 -4.46 0.60 9.76
N LEU A 53 -4.79 -0.70 9.70
CA LEU A 53 -4.96 -1.57 10.88
C LEU A 53 -3.65 -2.12 11.45
#